data_AF-A0A9P6ULD5-F1
#
_entry.id   AF-A0A9P6ULD5-F1
#
_cell.length_a   1.000
_cell.length_b   1.000
_cell.length_c   1.000
_cell.angle_alpha   90.00
_cell.angle_beta   90.00
_cell.angle_gamma   90.00
#
_symmetry.space_group_name_H-M   'P 1'
#
loop_
_entity.id
_entity.type
_entity.pdbx_description
1 polymer ?
#
loop_
_entity_poly.entity_id
_entity_poly.type
_entity_poly.pdbx_seq_one_letter_code
_entity_poly.pdbx_strand_id
1 'polypeptide(L)'
;FSPPLAEGNYPSSKLRKLELTANEAFDTYRELYFEGGVSSVYFWDLEVGFAGVVLIKKVGDGSRRMKGAWDSIHVFEVQEKAGRNAHYQLTSTVMLYMVTNKPELGHMNLSGSMTRQAEQDYVVEDPSMHIANIGRMVEEMEIKMRHLLKDVYFGKTKDTVNDLRSIESLAKMRKQQEMQREITAKLQERQPKGRSD
;
A
#
# COMPACT_ATOMS: atom_id res chain seq x y z
N PHE A 1 -0.63 15.51 -24.99
CA PHE A 1 -0.29 16.39 -23.85
C PHE A 1 -1.30 17.53 -23.75
N SER A 2 -1.51 18.06 -22.54
CA SER A 2 -2.31 19.26 -22.30
C SER A 2 -1.49 20.25 -21.46
N PRO A 3 -1.13 21.44 -21.97
CA PRO A 3 -1.38 21.92 -23.33
C PRO A 3 -0.64 21.09 -24.41
N PRO A 4 -0.98 21.26 -25.71
CA PRO A 4 -0.31 20.56 -26.80
C PRO A 4 1.20 20.83 -26.81
N LEU A 5 1.99 19.78 -27.01
CA LEU A 5 3.44 19.85 -27.16
C LEU A 5 3.83 19.40 -28.56
N ALA A 6 4.77 20.12 -29.20
CA ALA A 6 5.28 19.77 -30.52
C ALA A 6 6.09 18.47 -30.50
N GLU A 7 6.90 18.26 -29.46
CA GLU A 7 7.71 17.05 -29.24
C GLU A 7 7.38 16.44 -27.88
N GLY A 8 6.25 15.73 -27.83
CA GLY A 8 5.89 14.93 -26.66
C GLY A 8 6.61 13.60 -26.67
N ASN A 9 7.01 13.10 -25.49
CA ASN A 9 7.45 11.72 -25.38
C ASN A 9 6.23 10.79 -25.38
N TYR A 10 6.16 9.85 -26.31
CA TYR A 10 5.05 8.91 -26.45
C TYR A 10 5.57 7.49 -26.41
N PRO A 11 4.86 6.55 -25.76
CA PRO A 11 5.24 5.15 -25.77
C PRO A 11 5.15 4.58 -27.19
N SER A 12 5.94 3.55 -27.47
CA SER A 12 5.89 2.79 -28.72
C SER A 12 4.48 2.26 -28.99
N SER A 13 4.13 2.04 -30.27
CA SER A 13 2.76 1.59 -30.62
C SER A 13 2.35 0.26 -29.98
N LYS A 14 3.32 -0.63 -29.70
CA LYS A 14 3.09 -1.87 -28.96
C LYS A 14 2.79 -1.57 -27.49
N LEU A 15 3.64 -0.75 -26.84
CA LEU A 15 3.50 -0.41 -25.44
C LEU A 15 2.24 0.41 -25.16
N ARG A 16 1.84 1.31 -26.09
CA ARG A 16 0.60 2.08 -26.00
C ARG A 16 -0.64 1.19 -25.97
N LYS A 17 -0.67 0.08 -26.73
CA LYS A 17 -1.79 -0.87 -26.67
C LYS A 17 -1.88 -1.52 -25.29
N LEU A 18 -0.73 -1.91 -24.73
CA LEU A 18 -0.65 -2.50 -23.40
C LEU A 18 -1.08 -1.49 -22.32
N GLU A 19 -0.67 -0.23 -22.44
CA GLU A 19 -1.03 0.86 -21.55
C GLU A 19 -2.55 1.11 -21.53
N LEU A 20 -3.22 1.07 -22.69
CA LEU A 20 -4.67 1.22 -22.77
C LEU A 20 -5.38 0.07 -22.05
N THR A 21 -4.99 -1.18 -22.31
CA THR A 21 -5.55 -2.35 -21.61
C THR A 21 -5.25 -2.31 -20.11
N ALA A 22 -4.07 -1.82 -19.71
CA ALA A 22 -3.72 -1.67 -18.30
C ALA A 22 -4.60 -0.60 -17.61
N ASN A 23 -4.91 0.52 -18.29
CA ASN A 23 -5.84 1.51 -17.74
C ASN A 23 -7.23 0.91 -17.49
N GLU A 24 -7.77 0.10 -18.42
CA GLU A 24 -9.05 -0.58 -18.25
C GLU A 24 -9.03 -1.58 -17.07
N ALA A 25 -7.96 -2.37 -16.98
CA ALA A 25 -7.78 -3.32 -15.89
C ALA A 25 -7.68 -2.64 -14.51
N PHE A 26 -6.88 -1.57 -14.41
CA PHE A 26 -6.71 -0.85 -13.16
C PHE A 26 -7.89 0.05 -12.80
N ASP A 27 -8.70 0.48 -13.77
CA ASP A 27 -9.98 1.15 -13.48
C ASP A 27 -10.99 0.17 -12.87
N THR A 28 -11.00 -1.08 -13.35
CA THR A 28 -11.79 -2.16 -12.72
C THR A 28 -11.28 -2.48 -11.32
N TYR A 29 -9.96 -2.61 -11.14
CA TYR A 29 -9.33 -2.79 -9.82
C TYR A 29 -9.72 -1.67 -8.85
N ARG A 30 -9.63 -0.41 -9.30
CA ARG A 30 -10.05 0.76 -8.54
C ARG A 30 -11.51 0.64 -8.10
N GLU A 31 -12.40 0.30 -9.02
CA GLU A 31 -13.83 0.18 -8.68
C GLU A 31 -14.07 -0.89 -7.62
N LEU A 32 -13.45 -2.07 -7.77
CA LEU A 32 -13.60 -3.19 -6.83
C LEU A 32 -13.06 -2.89 -5.42
N TYR A 33 -11.94 -2.18 -5.32
CA TYR A 33 -11.26 -1.94 -4.04
C TYR A 33 -11.56 -0.59 -3.39
N PHE A 34 -11.94 0.41 -4.19
CA PHE A 34 -12.12 1.78 -3.74
C PHE A 34 -13.54 2.30 -3.95
N GLU A 35 -14.41 1.63 -4.70
CA GLU A 35 -15.81 2.04 -4.94
C GLU A 35 -15.88 3.55 -5.32
N GLY A 36 -15.15 3.91 -6.38
CA GLY A 36 -14.97 5.29 -6.84
C GLY A 36 -13.53 5.78 -6.82
N GLY A 37 -13.33 7.10 -6.84
CA GLY A 37 -12.01 7.72 -7.03
C GLY A 37 -11.60 7.79 -8.51
N VAL A 38 -10.31 8.05 -8.77
CA VAL A 38 -9.74 8.14 -10.11
C VAL A 38 -8.46 7.29 -10.16
N SER A 39 -8.26 6.58 -11.26
CA SER A 39 -7.01 5.86 -11.56
C SER A 39 -6.43 6.31 -12.89
N SER A 40 -5.12 6.18 -13.03
CA SER A 40 -4.43 6.44 -14.29
C SER A 40 -3.17 5.58 -14.36
N VAL A 41 -2.91 5.04 -15.55
CA VAL A 41 -1.73 4.21 -15.81
C VAL A 41 -0.95 4.80 -16.97
N TYR A 42 0.36 4.97 -16.79
CA TYR A 42 1.24 5.51 -17.81
C TYR A 42 2.47 4.62 -17.98
N PHE A 43 2.80 4.24 -19.21
CA PHE A 43 3.96 3.43 -19.55
C PHE A 43 4.96 4.24 -20.37
N TRP A 44 6.23 3.87 -20.29
CA TRP A 44 7.29 4.40 -21.14
C TRP A 44 8.32 3.31 -21.46
N ASP A 45 8.87 3.37 -22.67
CA ASP A 45 9.87 2.42 -23.14
C ASP A 45 11.21 2.64 -22.43
N LEU A 46 11.97 1.56 -22.24
CA LEU A 46 13.35 1.56 -21.77
C LEU A 46 14.26 0.96 -22.85
N GLU A 47 15.58 1.06 -22.68
CA GLU A 47 16.54 0.37 -23.58
C GLU A 47 16.34 -1.15 -23.56
N VAL A 48 16.02 -1.70 -22.38
CA VAL A 48 15.70 -3.12 -22.19
C VAL A 48 14.40 -3.23 -21.39
N GLY A 49 13.31 -3.57 -22.08
CA GLY A 49 11.97 -3.70 -21.51
C GLY A 49 11.20 -2.38 -21.43
N PHE A 50 10.42 -2.18 -20.38
CA PHE A 50 9.59 -0.99 -20.20
C PHE A 50 9.34 -0.71 -18.72
N ALA A 51 8.89 0.50 -18.41
CA ALA A 51 8.46 0.86 -17.08
C ALA A 51 7.11 1.57 -17.12
N GLY A 52 6.51 1.73 -15.97
CA GLY A 52 5.25 2.41 -15.86
C GLY A 52 4.91 2.83 -14.44
N VAL A 53 3.82 3.57 -14.34
CA VAL A 53 3.24 3.98 -13.07
C VAL A 53 1.75 3.71 -13.07
N VAL A 54 1.25 3.13 -11.97
CA VAL A 54 -0.17 3.04 -11.65
C VAL A 54 -0.44 4.05 -10.55
N LEU A 55 -1.40 4.94 -10.79
CA LEU A 55 -1.84 5.98 -9.88
C LEU A 55 -3.28 5.72 -9.48
N ILE A 56 -3.59 5.80 -8.19
CA ILE A 56 -4.96 5.74 -7.68
C ILE A 56 -5.14 6.88 -6.68
N LYS A 57 -6.21 7.67 -6.85
CA LYS A 57 -6.62 8.71 -5.92
C LYS A 57 -8.07 8.51 -5.49
N LYS A 58 -8.28 8.27 -4.20
CA LYS A 58 -9.62 8.26 -3.59
C LYS A 58 -9.73 9.38 -2.57
N VAL A 59 -10.67 10.29 -2.81
CA VAL A 59 -11.05 11.30 -1.83
C VAL A 59 -12.29 10.80 -1.09
N GLY A 60 -12.27 10.87 0.24
CA GLY A 60 -13.42 10.55 1.07
C GLY A 60 -14.56 11.53 0.82
N ASP A 61 -15.78 11.07 0.99
CA ASP A 61 -17.02 11.83 0.81
C ASP A 61 -17.20 12.98 1.83
N GLY A 62 -16.28 13.13 2.78
CA GLY A 62 -16.37 14.13 3.85
C GLY A 62 -17.45 13.79 4.89
N SER A 63 -18.01 12.58 4.86
CA SER A 63 -19.04 12.16 5.78
C SER A 63 -18.56 12.25 7.23
N ARG A 64 -19.49 12.55 8.15
CA ARG A 64 -19.23 12.63 9.61
C ARG A 64 -18.14 13.65 10.01
N ARG A 65 -17.96 14.73 9.23
CA ARG A 65 -16.93 15.78 9.46
C ARG A 65 -15.49 15.24 9.44
N MET A 66 -15.27 14.13 8.74
CA MET A 66 -13.95 13.55 8.53
C MET A 66 -13.57 13.71 7.07
N LYS A 67 -12.53 14.51 6.81
CA LYS A 67 -11.94 14.63 5.47
C LYS A 67 -10.81 13.63 5.37
N GLY A 68 -10.76 12.89 4.28
CA GLY A 68 -9.68 11.95 4.04
C GLY A 68 -9.34 11.82 2.57
N ALA A 69 -8.09 11.50 2.27
CA ALA A 69 -7.65 11.15 0.94
C ALA A 69 -6.65 9.99 1.03
N TRP A 70 -6.75 9.11 0.05
CA TRP A 70 -5.83 8.01 -0.20
C TRP A 70 -5.21 8.22 -1.58
N ASP A 71 -3.89 8.22 -1.62
CA ASP A 71 -3.11 8.31 -2.85
C ASP A 71 -2.17 7.11 -2.94
N SER A 72 -2.29 6.30 -4.00
CA SER A 72 -1.38 5.21 -4.33
C SER A 72 -0.55 5.56 -5.55
N ILE A 73 0.76 5.32 -5.44
CA ILE A 73 1.74 5.48 -6.52
C ILE A 73 2.54 4.19 -6.61
N HIS A 74 2.35 3.44 -7.68
CA HIS A 74 3.05 2.19 -7.94
C HIS A 74 3.91 2.35 -9.17
N VAL A 75 5.19 2.65 -8.99
CA VAL A 75 6.17 2.70 -10.07
C VAL A 75 6.73 1.30 -10.25
N PHE A 76 6.72 0.80 -11.47
CA PHE A 76 7.27 -0.51 -11.77
C PHE A 76 8.22 -0.46 -12.97
N GLU A 77 9.19 -1.35 -12.97
CA GLU A 77 10.12 -1.61 -14.06
C GLU A 77 10.01 -3.08 -14.45
N VAL A 78 9.97 -3.33 -15.76
CA VAL A 78 9.91 -4.67 -16.35
C VAL A 78 11.11 -4.84 -17.26
N GLN A 79 12.03 -5.72 -16.88
CA GLN A 79 13.15 -6.13 -17.70
C GLN A 79 12.81 -7.46 -18.37
N GLU A 80 12.56 -7.42 -19.68
CA GLU A 80 12.34 -8.61 -20.49
C GLU A 80 13.68 -9.36 -20.64
N LYS A 81 13.78 -10.57 -20.09
CA LYS A 81 14.98 -11.42 -20.19
C LYS A 81 14.92 -12.28 -21.47
N ALA A 82 16.06 -12.76 -21.95
CA ALA A 82 16.09 -13.72 -23.05
C ALA A 82 15.32 -15.01 -22.67
N GLY A 83 14.19 -15.27 -23.35
CA GLY A 83 13.29 -16.38 -23.06
C GLY A 83 11.85 -15.93 -22.80
N ARG A 84 11.07 -16.72 -22.05
CA ARG A 84 9.69 -16.40 -21.64
C ARG A 84 9.60 -15.85 -20.22
N ASN A 85 10.63 -15.18 -19.71
CA ASN A 85 10.63 -14.64 -18.35
C ASN A 85 10.89 -13.13 -18.38
N ALA A 86 10.26 -12.41 -17.45
CA ALA A 86 10.56 -11.01 -17.19
C ALA A 86 10.82 -10.80 -15.70
N HIS A 87 11.74 -9.89 -15.40
CA HIS A 87 12.02 -9.43 -14.06
C HIS A 87 11.23 -8.16 -13.78
N TYR A 88 10.52 -8.14 -12.66
CA TYR A 88 9.66 -7.03 -12.27
C TYR A 88 10.22 -6.43 -10.98
N GLN A 89 10.44 -5.12 -10.99
CA GLN A 89 10.73 -4.34 -9.79
C GLN A 89 9.57 -3.39 -9.55
N LEU A 90 8.98 -3.42 -8.36
CA LEU A 90 7.85 -2.59 -7.96
C LEU A 90 8.25 -1.73 -6.78
N THR A 91 8.19 -0.41 -6.94
CA THR A 91 8.28 0.58 -5.86
C THR A 91 6.91 1.20 -5.64
N SER A 92 6.30 0.92 -4.50
CA SER A 92 4.97 1.39 -4.14
C SER A 92 5.03 2.40 -3.01
N THR A 93 4.35 3.52 -3.17
CA THR A 93 4.15 4.53 -2.13
C THR A 93 2.66 4.76 -1.94
N VAL A 94 2.20 4.67 -0.70
CA VAL A 94 0.85 5.07 -0.31
C VAL A 94 0.94 6.29 0.59
N MET A 95 0.11 7.29 0.32
CA MET A 95 -0.09 8.44 1.19
C MET A 95 -1.52 8.41 1.72
N LEU A 96 -1.63 8.56 3.03
CA LEU A 96 -2.91 8.68 3.72
C LEU A 96 -2.96 10.05 4.37
N TYR A 97 -4.04 10.77 4.11
CA TYR A 97 -4.38 12.01 4.76
C TYR A 97 -5.74 11.84 5.43
N MET A 98 -5.82 12.12 6.73
CA MET A 98 -7.09 12.12 7.47
C MET A 98 -7.14 13.29 8.44
N VAL A 99 -8.18 14.09 8.34
CA VAL A 99 -8.44 15.21 9.24
C VAL A 99 -9.85 15.11 9.79
N THR A 100 -9.94 15.14 11.11
CA THR A 100 -11.21 15.14 11.84
C THR A 100 -11.31 16.43 12.66
N ASN A 101 -12.48 17.08 12.61
CA ASN A 101 -12.79 18.21 13.46
C ASN A 101 -14.12 17.96 14.16
N LYS A 102 -14.04 17.38 15.36
CA LYS A 102 -15.20 17.05 16.21
C LYS A 102 -15.06 17.74 17.56
N PRO A 103 -16.14 18.25 18.16
CA PRO A 103 -16.07 18.92 19.47
C PRO A 103 -15.38 18.09 20.55
N GLU A 104 -15.59 16.76 20.54
CA GLU A 104 -15.03 15.82 21.51
C GLU A 104 -13.53 15.54 21.33
N LEU A 105 -13.03 15.59 20.08
CA LEU A 105 -11.66 15.25 19.71
C LEU A 105 -10.80 16.50 19.39
N GLY A 106 -11.43 17.66 19.25
CA GLY A 106 -10.81 18.86 18.68
C GLY A 106 -10.42 18.66 17.22
N HIS A 107 -9.39 19.40 16.80
CA HIS A 107 -8.76 19.24 15.49
C HIS A 107 -7.68 18.15 15.57
N MET A 108 -7.91 17.04 14.89
CA MET A 108 -6.96 15.94 14.80
C MET A 108 -6.58 15.73 13.33
N ASN A 109 -5.27 15.74 13.06
CA ASN A 109 -4.71 15.46 11.74
C ASN A 109 -3.79 14.24 11.85
N LEU A 110 -4.10 13.22 11.05
CA LEU A 110 -3.35 11.99 10.97
C LEU A 110 -3.00 11.75 9.50
N SER A 111 -1.77 12.12 9.15
CA SER A 111 -1.30 12.12 7.76
C SER A 111 0.12 11.59 7.65
N GLY A 112 0.44 11.01 6.50
CA GLY A 112 1.81 10.64 6.15
C GLY A 112 1.84 9.60 5.02
N SER A 113 2.99 8.95 4.86
CA SER A 113 3.23 8.06 3.74
C SER A 113 4.01 6.81 4.14
N MET A 114 3.92 5.78 3.31
CA MET A 114 4.71 4.57 3.41
C MET A 114 5.19 4.15 2.03
N THR A 115 6.48 3.85 1.93
CA THR A 115 7.10 3.33 0.70
C THR A 115 7.66 1.93 0.93
N ARG A 116 7.42 1.03 -0.04
CA ARG A 116 7.90 -0.35 -0.05
C ARG A 116 8.36 -0.75 -1.45
N GLN A 117 9.25 -1.72 -1.50
CA GLN A 117 9.79 -2.29 -2.72
C GLN A 117 9.60 -3.80 -2.72
N ALA A 118 9.38 -4.37 -3.90
CA ALA A 118 9.37 -5.80 -4.13
C ALA A 118 9.91 -6.10 -5.52
N GLU A 119 10.57 -7.24 -5.67
CA GLU A 119 11.08 -7.72 -6.93
C GLU A 119 10.67 -9.17 -7.13
N GLN A 120 10.31 -9.55 -8.35
CA GLN A 120 9.88 -10.91 -8.65
C GLN A 120 10.09 -11.23 -10.13
N ASP A 121 10.54 -12.45 -10.42
CA ASP A 121 10.55 -12.99 -11.79
C ASP A 121 9.22 -13.71 -12.07
N TYR A 122 8.61 -13.44 -13.21
CA TYR A 122 7.43 -14.16 -13.71
C TYR A 122 7.62 -14.62 -15.16
N VAL A 123 6.94 -15.72 -15.49
CA VAL A 123 6.81 -16.22 -16.85
C VAL A 123 5.84 -15.33 -17.63
N VAL A 124 6.16 -15.08 -18.90
CA VAL A 124 5.43 -14.28 -19.87
C VAL A 124 5.35 -15.07 -21.18
N GLU A 125 4.19 -15.68 -21.43
CA GLU A 125 3.92 -16.39 -22.68
C GLU A 125 3.26 -15.49 -23.72
N ASP A 126 2.45 -14.55 -23.26
CA ASP A 126 1.77 -13.53 -24.07
C ASP A 126 2.01 -12.14 -23.46
N PRO A 127 2.19 -11.08 -24.26
CA PRO A 127 2.39 -9.72 -23.74
C PRO A 127 1.30 -9.22 -22.78
N SER A 128 0.05 -9.70 -22.91
CA SER A 128 -1.02 -9.34 -21.96
C SER A 128 -0.77 -9.85 -20.53
N MET A 129 0.05 -10.89 -20.37
CA MET A 129 0.42 -11.42 -19.06
C MET A 129 1.19 -10.43 -18.20
N HIS A 130 1.87 -9.44 -18.81
CA HIS A 130 2.52 -8.37 -18.06
C HIS A 130 1.51 -7.64 -17.17
N ILE A 131 0.32 -7.34 -17.68
CA ILE A 131 -0.72 -6.63 -16.92
C ILE A 131 -1.17 -7.48 -15.72
N ALA A 132 -1.38 -8.78 -15.93
CA ALA A 132 -1.76 -9.69 -14.84
C ALA A 132 -0.67 -9.82 -13.77
N ASN A 133 0.60 -9.93 -14.19
CA ASN A 133 1.73 -10.03 -13.26
C ASN A 133 1.94 -8.73 -12.47
N ILE A 134 1.87 -7.57 -13.13
CA ILE A 134 1.95 -6.25 -12.48
C ILE A 134 0.76 -6.08 -11.53
N GLY A 135 -0.46 -6.39 -11.97
CA GLY A 135 -1.68 -6.32 -11.17
C GLY A 135 -1.57 -7.12 -9.88
N ARG A 136 -1.09 -8.38 -9.95
CA ARG A 136 -0.85 -9.21 -8.76
C ARG A 136 0.15 -8.57 -7.80
N MET A 137 1.27 -8.06 -8.30
CA MET A 137 2.27 -7.40 -7.44
C MET A 137 1.72 -6.15 -6.77
N VAL A 138 0.96 -5.34 -7.50
CA VAL A 138 0.33 -4.12 -6.99
C VAL A 138 -0.69 -4.47 -5.91
N GLU A 139 -1.59 -5.42 -6.18
CA GLU A 139 -2.63 -5.87 -5.24
C GLU A 139 -2.01 -6.39 -3.93
N GLU A 140 -1.05 -7.31 -4.01
CA GLU A 140 -0.39 -7.85 -2.83
C GLU A 140 0.33 -6.76 -2.03
N MET A 141 1.03 -5.85 -2.72
CA MET A 141 1.76 -4.76 -2.06
C MET A 141 0.81 -3.78 -1.39
N GLU A 142 -0.30 -3.44 -2.04
CA GLU A 142 -1.28 -2.50 -1.51
C GLU A 142 -2.01 -3.07 -0.29
N ILE A 143 -2.37 -4.36 -0.31
CA ILE A 143 -2.93 -5.06 0.85
C ILE A 143 -1.94 -5.05 2.03
N LYS A 144 -0.67 -5.39 1.80
CA LYS A 144 0.37 -5.37 2.83
C LYS A 144 0.55 -3.97 3.43
N MET A 145 0.66 -2.94 2.58
CA MET A 145 0.80 -1.56 3.03
C MET A 145 -0.44 -1.04 3.77
N ARG A 146 -1.65 -1.42 3.33
CA ARG A 146 -2.91 -1.05 4.02
C ARG A 146 -2.95 -1.60 5.44
N HIS A 147 -2.55 -2.86 5.64
CA HIS A 147 -2.44 -3.44 6.98
C HIS A 147 -1.41 -2.70 7.85
N LEU A 148 -0.22 -2.45 7.31
CA LEU A 148 0.82 -1.72 8.05
C LEU A 148 0.41 -0.29 8.40
N LEU A 149 -0.25 0.42 7.49
CA LEU A 149 -0.78 1.76 7.76
C LEU A 149 -1.80 1.70 8.90
N LYS A 150 -2.75 0.76 8.88
CA LYS A 150 -3.72 0.58 9.98
C LYS A 150 -3.03 0.41 11.33
N ASP A 151 -2.04 -0.47 11.42
CA ASP A 151 -1.35 -0.79 12.68
C ASP A 151 -0.52 0.39 13.20
N VAL A 152 0.13 1.14 12.31
CA VAL A 152 0.93 2.31 12.70
C VAL A 152 0.03 3.51 13.05
N TYR A 153 -0.96 3.81 12.20
CA TYR A 153 -1.77 5.03 12.29
C TYR A 153 -2.80 4.99 13.40
N PHE A 154 -3.34 3.81 13.74
CA PHE A 154 -4.38 3.68 14.77
C PHE A 154 -3.93 2.87 15.99
N GLY A 155 -2.89 2.06 15.85
CA GLY A 155 -2.25 1.37 16.97
C GLY A 155 -1.21 2.25 17.65
N LYS A 156 -0.04 2.41 17.01
CA LYS A 156 1.13 3.06 17.64
C LYS A 156 0.93 4.51 18.04
N THR A 157 0.18 5.29 17.26
CA THR A 157 -0.13 6.70 17.60
C THR A 157 -1.01 6.77 18.85
N LYS A 158 -2.02 5.90 18.95
CA LYS A 158 -2.91 5.79 20.09
C LYS A 158 -2.14 5.38 21.34
N ASP A 159 -1.27 4.38 21.22
CA ASP A 159 -0.43 3.92 22.33
C ASP A 159 0.48 5.06 22.83
N THR A 160 1.17 5.76 21.92
CA THR A 160 2.01 6.93 22.27
C THR A 160 1.21 8.03 22.99
N VAL A 161 0.00 8.34 22.52
CA VAL A 161 -0.86 9.36 23.17
C VAL A 161 -1.30 8.92 24.57
N ASN A 162 -1.65 7.65 24.74
CA ASN A 162 -2.06 7.09 26.03
C ASN A 162 -0.89 7.02 27.01
N ASP A 163 0.33 6.75 26.54
CA ASP A 163 1.54 6.75 27.37
C ASP A 163 1.86 8.16 27.90
N LEU A 164 1.62 9.20 27.11
CA LEU A 164 1.81 10.60 27.54
C LEU A 164 0.74 11.04 28.54
N ARG A 165 -0.50 10.57 28.39
CA ARG A 165 -1.61 10.94 29.27
C ARG A 165 -2.59 9.79 29.43
N SER A 166 -2.33 8.95 30.43
CA SER A 166 -3.24 7.87 30.82
C SER A 166 -4.35 8.39 31.74
N ILE A 167 -5.59 7.96 31.45
CA ILE A 167 -6.75 8.18 32.34
C ILE A 167 -6.71 7.19 33.51
N GLU A 168 -6.18 5.98 33.29
CA GLU A 168 -5.93 5.04 34.37
C GLU A 168 -4.67 5.42 35.15
N SER A 169 -4.67 5.17 36.46
CA SER A 169 -3.47 5.44 37.26
C SER A 169 -2.30 4.62 36.73
N LEU A 170 -1.13 5.27 36.61
CA LEU A 170 0.13 4.60 36.25
C LEU A 170 0.40 3.36 37.12
N ALA A 171 -0.04 3.38 38.37
CA ALA A 171 0.05 2.25 39.29
C ALA A 171 -0.79 1.04 38.84
N LYS A 172 -2.00 1.26 38.33
CA LYS A 172 -2.89 0.19 37.84
C LYS A 172 -2.33 -0.43 36.55
N MET A 173 -1.85 0.40 35.61
CA MET A 173 -1.23 -0.09 34.38
C MET A 173 0.05 -0.90 34.65
N ARG A 174 0.93 -0.42 35.55
CA ARG A 174 2.12 -1.17 35.97
C ARG A 174 1.77 -2.53 36.56
N LYS A 175 0.77 -2.57 37.45
CA LYS A 175 0.30 -3.81 38.07
C LYS A 175 -0.26 -4.80 37.06
N GLN A 176 -0.91 -4.31 36.00
CA GLN A 176 -1.45 -5.14 34.92
C GLN A 176 -0.35 -5.68 33.99
N GLN A 177 0.69 -4.89 33.69
CA GLN A 177 1.88 -5.35 32.97
C GLN A 177 2.68 -6.38 33.76
N GLU A 178 2.85 -6.18 35.07
CA GLU A 178 3.50 -7.16 35.96
C GLU A 178 2.71 -8.48 35.97
N MET A 179 1.38 -8.40 36.09
CA MET A 179 0.51 -9.58 36.06
C MET A 179 0.58 -10.31 34.70
N GLN A 180 0.61 -9.59 33.58
CA GLN A 180 0.82 -10.19 32.26
C GLN A 180 2.18 -10.86 32.12
N ARG A 181 3.25 -10.25 32.64
CA ARG A 181 4.59 -10.86 32.66
C ARG A 181 4.60 -12.13 33.51
N GLU A 182 3.96 -12.10 34.68
CA GLU A 182 3.89 -13.24 35.58
C GLU A 182 3.08 -14.41 34.97
N ILE A 183 1.97 -14.11 34.29
CA ILE A 183 1.18 -15.12 33.56
C ILE A 183 2.00 -15.73 32.42
N THR A 184 2.72 -14.89 31.65
CA THR A 184 3.55 -15.36 30.53
C THR A 184 4.69 -16.24 31.02
N ALA A 185 5.35 -15.86 32.11
CA ALA A 185 6.38 -16.67 32.76
C ALA A 185 5.82 -18.02 33.25
N LYS A 186 4.68 -18.03 33.93
CA LYS A 186 4.03 -19.27 34.40
C LYS A 186 3.51 -20.15 33.26
N LEU A 187 3.13 -19.58 32.12
CA LEU A 187 2.77 -20.33 30.92
C LEU A 187 3.99 -20.98 30.26
N GLN A 188 5.14 -20.30 30.25
CA GLN A 188 6.41 -20.88 29.76
C GLN A 188 6.91 -22.00 30.68
N GLU A 189 6.77 -21.85 32.00
CA GLU A 189 7.08 -22.92 32.97
C GLU A 189 6.17 -24.15 32.83
N ARG A 190 4.96 -23.97 32.28
CA ARG A 190 3.98 -25.04 32.05
C ARG A 190 4.13 -25.76 30.72
N GLN A 191 4.98 -25.29 29.80
CA GLN A 191 5.29 -26.09 28.61
C GLN A 191 6.13 -27.30 29.04
N PRO A 192 5.64 -28.55 28.87
CA PRO A 192 6.43 -29.72 29.19
C PRO A 192 7.66 -29.71 28.28
N LYS A 193 8.86 -29.86 28.85
CA LYS A 193 10.06 -30.20 28.08
C LYS A 193 9.69 -31.39 27.20
N GLY A 194 9.55 -31.15 25.90
CA GLY A 194 9.28 -32.21 24.93
C GLY A 194 10.31 -33.30 25.14
N ARG A 195 9.83 -34.52 25.40
CA ARG A 195 10.66 -35.73 25.34
C ARG A 195 11.37 -35.71 23.99
N SER A 196 12.68 -35.54 24.05
CA SER A 196 13.59 -35.96 22.99
C SER A 196 13.60 -37.49 23.01
N ASP A 197 12.93 -38.11 22.04
CA ASP A 197 13.19 -39.46 21.57
C ASP A 197 13.38 -39.38 20.05
#